data_AF-A0A7Y5NNG0-F1
#
_entry.id   AF-A0A7Y5NNG0-F1
#
_cell.length_a   1.000
_cell.length_b   1.000
_cell.length_c   1.000
_cell.angle_alpha   90.00
_cell.angle_beta   90.00
_cell.angle_gamma   90.00
#
_symmetry.space_group_name_H-M   'P 1'
#
loop_
_entity.id
_entity.type
_entity.pdbx_description
1 polymer ?
#
loop_
_entity_poly.entity_id
_entity_poly.type
_entity_poly.pdbx_seq_one_letter_code
_entity_poly.pdbx_strand_id
1 'polypeptide(L)'
;MDALRFLSFVTLLSLTAVACSRRGGQTREPKTARDVTASHASPLTAEETQHILEQVSGARAMVIKRDVRVERLSPEAFRAEVTRRAAGSSEGTDSSLEEALLVGFDFLPVPSKRKDVASGEELLVEQVAAFYDRKEDKVYIPIVTPESEKEALVQRAIVAHEMQHALQEQAFGLQSDGDVSTDEALARLALVEGDAMVAMGAYIGAELGAPVGRTLRRIRETTEQVPREALAHEQHGSALSRSIDLARERLSFPYEAGMFFVSDLYRAGGFPLVDSVFAKPPTTTEQILHPEKYLAGEGARPIRPLDPIAGMRQLGSDSLGELQTRVLLTRCTSEKIAREAAAGWAGDRFYALTSNEGDLAMSWVTTWDSEDDARAFETAITSPGCFGENSIVGRTITASVTVKRRGDVVAFVRGLDETRAKQLVSKLLELPGPAPKATPVSTATIPPRVALPEPKHGTLKGDVYRNEWLGIVGRVPEGMRARVGDDDLDLLIDRPDTLIAGALSISTRITSDEENDRTFREVRDAFGAALFKHGLELRALGGGPAKTPLGSGIERTWAVSGTPARFRAVLVPICAGTGAILIVEGYGDPFAKSVLDGWTASFRFAKGRNVPACDYLDPK
;
A
#
# COMPACT_ATOMS: atom_id res chain seq x y z
N MET A 1 52.64 3.88 -3.82
CA MET A 1 51.77 4.88 -3.15
C MET A 1 52.20 4.92 -1.70
N ASP A 2 52.52 6.09 -1.16
CA ASP A 2 52.74 6.23 0.30
C ASP A 2 51.51 5.73 1.06
N ALA A 3 51.73 5.11 2.23
CA ALA A 3 50.65 4.60 3.08
C ALA A 3 49.57 5.67 3.34
N LEU A 4 49.97 6.95 3.46
CA LEU A 4 49.05 8.08 3.63
C LEU A 4 48.19 8.37 2.39
N ARG A 5 48.77 8.35 1.18
CA ARG A 5 48.03 8.56 -0.08
C ARG A 5 47.06 7.41 -0.35
N PHE A 6 47.45 6.21 0.02
CA PHE A 6 46.60 5.03 -0.03
C PHE A 6 45.43 5.09 0.95
N LEU A 7 45.68 5.43 2.21
CA LEU A 7 44.62 5.64 3.20
C LEU A 7 43.66 6.77 2.80
N SER A 8 44.16 7.81 2.14
CA SER A 8 43.34 8.92 1.61
C SER A 8 42.39 8.44 0.51
N PHE A 9 42.89 7.59 -0.41
CA PHE A 9 42.09 6.98 -1.46
C PHE A 9 41.03 6.01 -0.91
N VAL A 10 41.41 5.15 0.05
CA VAL A 10 40.47 4.22 0.72
C VAL A 10 39.39 4.99 1.48
N THR A 11 39.76 6.05 2.20
CA THR A 11 38.82 6.92 2.92
C THR A 11 37.80 7.56 1.98
N LEU A 12 38.25 8.04 0.82
CA LEU A 12 37.38 8.63 -0.19
C LEU A 12 36.41 7.60 -0.79
N LEU A 13 36.88 6.38 -1.09
CA LEU A 13 36.03 5.27 -1.57
C LEU A 13 35.00 4.83 -0.52
N SER A 14 35.40 4.77 0.74
CA SER A 14 34.52 4.37 1.83
C SER A 14 33.43 5.41 2.09
N LEU A 15 33.76 6.70 2.06
CA LEU A 15 32.79 7.79 2.21
C LEU A 15 31.72 7.74 1.12
N THR A 16 32.08 7.37 -0.11
CA THR A 16 31.11 7.12 -1.20
C THR A 16 30.32 5.82 -1.01
N ALA A 17 30.93 4.75 -0.47
CA ALA A 17 30.25 3.47 -0.26
C ALA A 17 29.22 3.49 0.90
N VAL A 18 29.49 4.26 1.96
CA VAL A 18 28.53 4.53 3.07
C VAL A 18 27.24 5.18 2.55
N ALA A 19 27.36 5.94 1.46
CA ALA A 19 26.23 6.62 0.83
C ALA A 19 25.35 5.62 0.06
N CYS A 20 25.94 4.67 -0.68
CA CYS A 20 25.25 3.69 -1.54
C CYS A 20 24.27 2.73 -0.84
N SER A 21 24.24 2.67 0.50
CA SER A 21 23.31 1.81 1.26
C SER A 21 21.86 2.35 1.31
N ARG A 22 21.55 3.43 0.60
CA ARG A 22 20.24 4.12 0.62
C ARG A 22 19.12 3.44 -0.17
N ARG A 23 19.39 2.48 -1.05
CA ARG A 23 18.35 1.87 -1.89
C ARG A 23 17.89 0.51 -1.38
N GLY A 24 16.78 0.53 -0.62
CA GLY A 24 15.77 -0.51 -0.78
C GLY A 24 15.08 -0.31 -2.13
N GLY A 25 15.70 -0.80 -3.22
CA GLY A 25 15.09 -0.78 -4.56
C GLY A 25 15.97 -0.17 -5.66
N GLN A 26 16.37 -1.02 -6.61
CA GLN A 26 17.08 -0.74 -7.88
C GLN A 26 18.53 -0.25 -7.77
N THR A 27 19.47 -1.19 -7.65
CA THR A 27 20.82 -1.02 -8.17
C THR A 27 20.80 -1.26 -9.69
N ARG A 28 21.37 -0.33 -10.47
CA ARG A 28 21.92 -0.69 -11.78
C ARG A 28 23.16 -1.53 -11.48
N GLU A 29 23.12 -2.82 -11.84
CA GLU A 29 24.25 -3.73 -11.66
C GLU A 29 25.53 -3.16 -12.31
N PRO A 30 26.63 -3.04 -11.55
CA PRO A 30 27.94 -3.09 -12.16
C PRO A 30 28.17 -4.52 -12.65
N LYS A 31 28.20 -4.72 -13.98
CA LYS A 31 28.71 -5.96 -14.55
C LYS A 31 30.14 -6.16 -14.04
N THR A 32 30.36 -7.31 -13.40
CA THR A 32 31.64 -7.90 -12.95
C THR A 32 32.13 -7.55 -11.53
N ALA A 33 31.63 -8.31 -10.56
CA ALA A 33 32.46 -8.91 -9.50
C ALA A 33 31.69 -10.10 -8.87
N ARG A 34 32.19 -11.32 -9.09
CA ARG A 34 31.70 -12.56 -8.47
C ARG A 34 32.03 -12.61 -6.98
N ASP A 35 31.11 -13.21 -6.23
CA ASP A 35 31.25 -13.83 -4.91
C ASP A 35 31.86 -12.99 -3.79
N VAL A 36 30.99 -12.26 -3.09
CA VAL A 36 31.10 -12.11 -1.64
C VAL A 36 29.82 -12.72 -1.07
N THR A 37 29.99 -13.90 -0.45
CA THR A 37 29.00 -14.72 0.27
C THR A 37 27.62 -14.09 0.43
N ALA A 38 26.70 -14.43 -0.47
CA ALA A 38 25.28 -14.29 -0.22
C ALA A 38 24.95 -15.13 1.02
N SER A 39 24.38 -14.51 2.06
CA SER A 39 23.63 -15.25 3.07
C SER A 39 22.63 -16.11 2.31
N HIS A 40 22.75 -17.43 2.39
CA HIS A 40 21.72 -18.30 1.85
C HIS A 40 20.50 -18.11 2.72
N ALA A 41 19.57 -17.28 2.24
CA ALA A 41 18.30 -17.09 2.92
C ALA A 41 17.63 -18.45 3.12
N SER A 42 17.03 -18.64 4.29
CA SER A 42 16.42 -19.91 4.69
C SER A 42 14.89 -19.74 4.75
N PRO A 43 14.11 -20.83 4.64
CA PRO A 43 12.68 -20.77 4.88
C PRO A 43 12.35 -20.25 6.28
N LEU A 44 11.19 -19.58 6.42
CA LEU A 44 10.76 -19.02 7.69
C LEU A 44 10.61 -20.07 8.81
N THR A 45 11.33 -19.82 9.90
CA THR A 45 11.36 -20.63 11.11
C THR A 45 10.22 -20.28 12.07
N ALA A 46 10.09 -21.04 13.16
CA ALA A 46 9.05 -20.80 14.18
C ALA A 46 9.37 -19.52 14.96
N GLU A 47 10.66 -19.31 15.21
CA GLU A 47 11.20 -18.15 15.91
C GLU A 47 11.00 -16.88 15.06
N GLU A 48 11.26 -16.93 13.75
CA GLU A 48 11.03 -15.78 12.86
C GLU A 48 9.55 -15.44 12.73
N THR A 49 8.66 -16.43 12.63
CA THR A 49 7.20 -16.17 12.56
C THR A 49 6.66 -15.56 13.85
N GLN A 50 7.14 -16.00 15.01
CA GLN A 50 6.84 -15.38 16.30
C GLN A 50 7.39 -13.95 16.38
N HIS A 51 8.61 -13.72 15.89
CA HIS A 51 9.20 -12.38 15.86
C HIS A 51 8.40 -11.42 14.96
N ILE A 52 7.95 -11.89 13.79
CA ILE A 52 7.07 -11.10 12.90
C ILE A 52 5.78 -10.71 13.64
N LEU A 53 5.14 -11.64 14.37
CA LEU A 53 3.95 -11.34 15.17
C LEU A 53 4.20 -10.21 16.18
N GLU A 54 5.33 -10.25 16.89
CA GLU A 54 5.74 -9.22 17.85
C GLU A 54 5.98 -7.86 17.18
N GLN A 55 6.64 -7.87 16.01
CA GLN A 55 6.88 -6.66 15.22
C GLN A 55 5.58 -6.07 14.68
N VAL A 56 4.64 -6.89 14.20
CA VAL A 56 3.31 -6.44 13.75
C VAL A 56 2.52 -5.85 14.91
N SER A 57 2.52 -6.55 16.06
CA SER A 57 1.87 -6.09 17.30
C SER A 57 2.38 -4.71 17.72
N GLY A 58 3.70 -4.50 17.72
CA GLY A 58 4.31 -3.20 18.00
C GLY A 58 4.00 -2.14 16.95
N ALA A 59 4.14 -2.47 15.67
CA ALA A 59 3.99 -1.52 14.55
C ALA A 59 2.53 -1.07 14.37
N ARG A 60 1.56 -1.96 14.58
CA ARG A 60 0.11 -1.68 14.51
C ARG A 60 -0.50 -1.27 15.87
N ALA A 61 0.31 -1.26 16.93
CA ALA A 61 -0.09 -0.93 18.31
C ALA A 61 -1.25 -1.80 18.84
N MET A 62 -1.22 -3.10 18.54
CA MET A 62 -2.24 -4.06 18.96
C MET A 62 -1.67 -5.11 19.90
N VAL A 63 -2.36 -5.39 21.00
CA VAL A 63 -1.90 -6.35 22.01
C VAL A 63 -2.16 -7.79 21.55
N ILE A 64 -1.13 -8.64 21.65
CA ILE A 64 -1.27 -10.09 21.52
C ILE A 64 -1.97 -10.62 22.78
N LYS A 65 -3.22 -11.10 22.64
CA LYS A 65 -4.01 -11.64 23.75
C LYS A 65 -3.78 -13.13 23.97
N ARG A 66 -3.44 -13.87 22.90
CA ARG A 66 -3.15 -15.31 22.91
C ARG A 66 -2.18 -15.68 21.79
N ASP A 67 -1.53 -16.83 21.92
CA ASP A 67 -0.61 -17.37 20.93
C ASP A 67 -1.30 -17.59 19.57
N VAL A 68 -0.64 -17.20 18.49
CA VAL A 68 -1.10 -17.42 17.12
C VAL A 68 -0.51 -18.73 16.60
N ARG A 69 -1.38 -19.65 16.16
CA ARG A 69 -0.92 -20.93 15.60
C ARG A 69 -0.51 -20.76 14.15
N VAL A 70 0.66 -21.27 13.80
CA VAL A 70 1.22 -21.23 12.45
C VAL A 70 1.49 -22.65 11.95
N GLU A 71 0.91 -22.99 10.80
CA GLU A 71 1.13 -24.25 10.10
C GLU A 71 1.90 -24.00 8.80
N ARG A 72 3.04 -24.70 8.70
CA ARG A 72 3.96 -24.61 7.57
C ARG A 72 3.78 -25.85 6.70
N LEU A 73 3.48 -25.64 5.44
CA LEU A 73 3.20 -26.71 4.48
C LEU A 73 4.22 -26.72 3.36
N SER A 74 4.51 -27.89 2.77
CA SER A 74 5.22 -27.91 1.49
C SER A 74 4.38 -27.17 0.44
N PRO A 75 5.00 -26.63 -0.63
CA PRO A 75 4.25 -25.94 -1.69
C PRO A 75 3.08 -26.78 -2.25
N GLU A 76 3.25 -28.09 -2.38
CA GLU A 76 2.22 -29.01 -2.86
C GLU A 76 1.07 -29.18 -1.86
N ALA A 77 1.41 -29.37 -0.58
CA ALA A 77 0.42 -29.49 0.49
C ALA A 77 -0.36 -28.18 0.69
N PHE A 78 0.33 -27.03 0.56
CA PHE A 78 -0.29 -25.71 0.62
C PHE A 78 -1.31 -25.52 -0.51
N ARG A 79 -0.92 -25.82 -1.76
CA ARG A 79 -1.86 -25.75 -2.90
C ARG A 79 -3.06 -26.67 -2.72
N ALA A 80 -2.85 -27.91 -2.30
CA ALA A 80 -3.94 -28.84 -2.03
C ALA A 80 -4.90 -28.31 -0.95
N GLU A 81 -4.37 -27.67 0.07
CA GLU A 81 -5.15 -27.07 1.14
C GLU A 81 -5.95 -25.84 0.69
N VAL A 82 -5.37 -24.98 -0.14
CA VAL A 82 -6.09 -23.84 -0.76
C VAL A 82 -7.21 -24.35 -1.68
N THR A 83 -6.94 -25.33 -2.55
CA THR A 83 -7.95 -25.94 -3.43
C THR A 83 -9.11 -26.56 -2.63
N ARG A 84 -8.79 -27.31 -1.57
CA ARG A 84 -9.81 -27.91 -0.70
C ARG A 84 -10.74 -26.86 -0.10
N ARG A 85 -10.19 -25.72 0.34
CA ARG A 85 -10.98 -24.62 0.92
C ARG A 85 -11.81 -23.87 -0.13
N ALA A 86 -11.24 -23.60 -1.30
CA ALA A 86 -11.95 -22.95 -2.40
C ALA A 86 -13.15 -23.78 -2.88
N ALA A 87 -13.01 -25.11 -2.91
CA ALA A 87 -14.13 -26.02 -3.18
C ALA A 87 -15.21 -25.94 -2.10
N GLY A 88 -14.82 -25.95 -0.82
CA GLY A 88 -15.75 -25.89 0.31
C GLY A 88 -16.51 -24.56 0.45
N SER A 89 -15.95 -23.43 -0.01
CA SER A 89 -16.67 -22.14 -0.04
C SER A 89 -17.79 -22.08 -1.09
N SER A 90 -17.80 -23.00 -2.05
CA SER A 90 -18.82 -23.07 -3.10
C SER A 90 -20.01 -23.96 -2.71
N GLU A 91 -19.89 -24.75 -1.64
CA GLU A 91 -20.96 -25.61 -1.14
C GLU A 91 -22.01 -24.79 -0.38
N GLY A 92 -23.16 -24.54 -1.03
CA GLY A 92 -24.32 -23.88 -0.42
C GLY A 92 -24.66 -22.48 -0.94
N THR A 93 -23.85 -21.91 -1.83
CA THR A 93 -24.14 -20.64 -2.51
C THR A 93 -25.27 -20.81 -3.51
N ASP A 94 -26.32 -19.97 -3.46
CA ASP A 94 -27.34 -19.92 -4.50
C ASP A 94 -26.73 -19.36 -5.80
N SER A 95 -26.18 -20.25 -6.63
CA SER A 95 -25.54 -19.87 -7.88
C SER A 95 -26.50 -19.16 -8.85
N SER A 96 -27.82 -19.29 -8.65
CA SER A 96 -28.80 -18.77 -9.60
C SER A 96 -28.90 -17.25 -9.62
N LEU A 97 -28.68 -16.57 -8.48
CA LEU A 97 -28.66 -15.11 -8.43
C LEU A 97 -27.36 -14.54 -9.01
N GLU A 98 -26.21 -15.14 -8.68
CA GLU A 98 -24.91 -14.72 -9.22
C GLU A 98 -24.85 -14.95 -10.74
N GLU A 99 -25.32 -16.10 -11.24
CA GLU A 99 -25.45 -16.34 -12.68
C GLU A 99 -26.35 -15.29 -13.37
N ALA A 100 -27.48 -14.95 -12.73
CA ALA A 100 -28.40 -13.95 -13.23
C ALA A 100 -27.80 -12.54 -13.20
N LEU A 101 -27.03 -12.19 -12.17
CA LEU A 101 -26.28 -10.93 -12.09
C LEU A 101 -25.27 -10.85 -13.25
N LEU A 102 -24.43 -11.87 -13.37
CA LEU A 102 -23.32 -11.91 -14.32
C LEU A 102 -23.79 -11.80 -15.77
N VAL A 103 -24.90 -12.45 -16.12
CA VAL A 103 -25.49 -12.38 -17.47
C VAL A 103 -26.40 -11.18 -17.63
N GLY A 104 -27.19 -10.87 -16.59
CA GLY A 104 -28.19 -9.84 -16.58
C GLY A 104 -27.62 -8.42 -16.68
N PHE A 105 -26.41 -8.19 -16.20
CA PHE A 105 -25.66 -6.95 -16.39
C PHE A 105 -24.49 -7.08 -17.38
N ASP A 106 -24.43 -8.19 -18.15
CA ASP A 106 -23.39 -8.45 -19.15
C ASP A 106 -21.95 -8.48 -18.63
N PHE A 107 -21.72 -8.74 -17.35
CA PHE A 107 -20.36 -8.99 -16.83
C PHE A 107 -19.72 -10.25 -17.43
N LEU A 108 -20.53 -11.28 -17.70
CA LEU A 108 -20.09 -12.51 -18.35
C LEU A 108 -20.17 -12.37 -19.88
N PRO A 109 -19.07 -12.63 -20.63
CA PRO A 109 -19.10 -12.61 -22.10
C PRO A 109 -20.16 -13.55 -22.69
N VAL A 110 -20.53 -13.34 -23.95
CA VAL A 110 -21.40 -14.27 -24.69
C VAL A 110 -20.83 -15.70 -24.71
N PRO A 111 -21.66 -16.76 -24.78
CA PRO A 111 -21.21 -18.15 -24.64
C PRO A 111 -19.99 -18.54 -25.49
N SER A 112 -19.89 -18.04 -26.73
CA SER A 112 -18.77 -18.32 -27.64
C SER A 112 -17.42 -17.79 -27.18
N LYS A 113 -17.38 -16.86 -26.22
CA LYS A 113 -16.17 -16.22 -25.69
C LYS A 113 -15.81 -16.68 -24.26
N ARG A 114 -16.53 -17.65 -23.69
CA ARG A 114 -16.32 -18.08 -22.28
C ARG A 114 -15.26 -19.13 -22.07
N LYS A 115 -14.81 -19.81 -23.14
CA LYS A 115 -13.93 -20.98 -23.04
C LYS A 115 -12.63 -20.70 -22.27
N ASP A 116 -12.10 -19.49 -22.39
CA ASP A 116 -10.80 -19.12 -21.80
C ASP A 116 -10.94 -18.29 -20.52
N VAL A 117 -12.17 -18.03 -20.05
CA VAL A 117 -12.44 -17.26 -18.83
C VAL A 117 -12.07 -18.09 -17.62
N ALA A 118 -11.23 -17.55 -16.74
CA ALA A 118 -10.83 -18.25 -15.51
C ALA A 118 -12.00 -18.42 -14.55
N SER A 119 -12.04 -19.55 -13.85
CA SER A 119 -13.01 -19.76 -12.77
C SER A 119 -12.62 -18.97 -11.52
N GLY A 120 -13.58 -18.75 -10.62
CA GLY A 120 -13.28 -18.15 -9.31
C GLY A 120 -12.30 -18.98 -8.48
N GLU A 121 -12.37 -20.31 -8.58
CA GLU A 121 -11.43 -21.23 -7.93
C GLU A 121 -10.01 -21.10 -8.49
N GLU A 122 -9.86 -21.07 -9.82
CA GLU A 122 -8.55 -20.84 -10.47
C GLU A 122 -7.93 -19.53 -10.01
N LEU A 123 -8.75 -18.47 -9.92
CA LEU A 123 -8.32 -17.16 -9.49
C LEU A 123 -7.85 -17.17 -8.02
N LEU A 124 -8.62 -17.78 -7.12
CA LEU A 124 -8.26 -17.87 -5.70
C LEU A 124 -6.98 -18.68 -5.49
N VAL A 125 -6.87 -19.86 -6.12
CA VAL A 125 -5.68 -20.73 -5.97
C VAL A 125 -4.40 -20.04 -6.45
N GLU A 126 -4.49 -19.22 -7.51
CA GLU A 126 -3.32 -18.50 -8.04
C GLU A 126 -2.86 -17.34 -7.16
N GLN A 127 -3.78 -16.65 -6.49
CA GLN A 127 -3.50 -15.37 -5.82
C GLN A 127 -3.16 -15.51 -4.32
N VAL A 128 -3.42 -16.67 -3.71
CA VAL A 128 -3.15 -16.92 -2.28
C VAL A 128 -1.70 -17.32 -2.04
N ALA A 129 -0.93 -16.45 -1.36
CA ALA A 129 0.47 -16.69 -1.01
C ALA A 129 0.68 -17.20 0.44
N ALA A 130 -0.24 -16.85 1.33
CA ALA A 130 -0.45 -17.35 2.68
C ALA A 130 -1.92 -17.05 3.04
N PHE A 131 -2.45 -17.62 4.12
CA PHE A 131 -3.79 -17.23 4.60
C PHE A 131 -4.01 -17.55 6.07
N TYR A 132 -4.83 -16.75 6.74
CA TYR A 132 -5.40 -17.02 8.06
C TYR A 132 -6.76 -17.68 7.94
N ASP A 133 -6.93 -18.84 8.55
CA ASP A 133 -8.24 -19.49 8.70
C ASP A 133 -8.89 -19.06 10.01
N ARG A 134 -10.02 -18.35 9.89
CA ARG A 134 -10.81 -17.85 11.02
C ARG A 134 -11.50 -18.96 11.82
N LYS A 135 -11.94 -20.05 11.17
CA LYS A 135 -12.61 -21.18 11.83
C LYS A 135 -11.62 -21.99 12.64
N GLU A 136 -10.42 -22.18 12.10
CA GLU A 136 -9.34 -22.89 12.76
C GLU A 136 -8.48 -22.00 13.65
N ASP A 137 -8.62 -20.67 13.65
CA ASP A 137 -7.74 -19.71 14.34
C ASP A 137 -6.26 -20.06 14.14
N LYS A 138 -5.85 -20.10 12.87
CA LYS A 138 -4.55 -20.61 12.42
C LYS A 138 -4.08 -19.96 11.11
N VAL A 139 -2.80 -19.58 11.05
CA VAL A 139 -2.11 -19.06 9.86
C VAL A 139 -1.44 -20.21 9.11
N TYR A 140 -1.64 -20.29 7.79
CA TYR A 140 -0.98 -21.23 6.89
C TYR A 140 0.04 -20.52 6.02
N ILE A 141 1.28 -21.04 6.00
CA ILE A 141 2.37 -20.49 5.18
C ILE A 141 3.08 -21.60 4.38
N PRO A 142 3.46 -21.36 3.12
CA PRO A 142 4.25 -22.31 2.36
C PRO A 142 5.73 -22.25 2.78
N ILE A 143 6.39 -23.41 2.86
CA ILE A 143 7.83 -23.53 3.08
C ILE A 143 8.53 -23.22 1.75
N VAL A 144 8.94 -21.96 1.60
CA VAL A 144 9.69 -21.48 0.43
C VAL A 144 10.99 -20.82 0.87
N THR A 145 12.06 -21.07 0.10
CA THR A 145 13.37 -20.45 0.29
C THR A 145 13.46 -19.24 -0.64
N PRO A 146 13.59 -18.01 -0.12
CA PRO A 146 13.70 -16.83 -0.96
C PRO A 146 15.05 -16.77 -1.68
N GLU A 147 15.08 -16.29 -2.92
CA GLU A 147 16.31 -16.19 -3.73
C GLU A 147 17.10 -14.91 -3.45
N SER A 148 16.48 -13.93 -2.79
CA SER A 148 17.08 -12.64 -2.44
C SER A 148 16.53 -12.07 -1.14
N GLU A 149 17.25 -11.12 -0.54
CA GLU A 149 16.75 -10.34 0.61
C GLU A 149 15.44 -9.60 0.30
N LYS A 150 15.26 -9.17 -0.95
CA LYS A 150 14.01 -8.52 -1.39
C LYS A 150 12.85 -9.51 -1.31
N GLU A 151 13.03 -10.74 -1.78
CA GLU A 151 12.02 -11.79 -1.70
C GLU A 151 11.77 -12.22 -0.25
N ALA A 152 12.82 -12.31 0.57
CA ALA A 152 12.68 -12.59 1.99
C ALA A 152 11.84 -11.51 2.71
N LEU A 153 12.06 -10.23 2.40
CA LEU A 153 11.24 -9.13 2.92
C LEU A 153 9.78 -9.24 2.47
N VAL A 154 9.53 -9.57 1.19
CA VAL A 154 8.17 -9.78 0.68
C VAL A 154 7.49 -10.95 1.39
N GLN A 155 8.19 -12.06 1.58
CA GLN A 155 7.68 -13.23 2.31
C GLN A 155 7.32 -12.87 3.76
N ARG A 156 8.21 -12.17 4.47
CA ARG A 156 7.93 -11.69 5.84
C ARG A 156 6.74 -10.73 5.90
N ALA A 157 6.61 -9.84 4.91
CA ALA A 157 5.50 -8.90 4.84
C ALA A 157 4.15 -9.59 4.56
N ILE A 158 4.13 -10.64 3.73
CA ILE A 158 2.93 -11.48 3.53
C ILE A 158 2.55 -12.16 4.85
N VAL A 159 3.52 -12.73 5.57
CA VAL A 159 3.23 -13.31 6.90
C VAL A 159 2.75 -12.24 7.89
N ALA A 160 3.31 -11.03 7.85
CA ALA A 160 2.86 -9.91 8.67
C ALA A 160 1.39 -9.55 8.43
N HIS A 161 0.93 -9.60 7.17
CA HIS A 161 -0.48 -9.44 6.80
C HIS A 161 -1.35 -10.53 7.46
N GLU A 162 -0.95 -11.81 7.37
CA GLU A 162 -1.72 -12.89 7.99
C GLU A 162 -1.73 -12.85 9.52
N MET A 163 -0.62 -12.46 10.14
CA MET A 163 -0.54 -12.26 11.58
C MET A 163 -1.50 -11.15 12.03
N GLN A 164 -1.69 -10.12 11.21
CA GLN A 164 -2.65 -9.06 11.51
C GLN A 164 -4.08 -9.60 11.55
N HIS A 165 -4.47 -10.53 10.68
CA HIS A 165 -5.80 -11.14 10.78
C HIS A 165 -6.03 -11.88 12.10
N ALA A 166 -5.02 -12.59 12.59
CA ALA A 166 -5.08 -13.21 13.91
C ALA A 166 -5.23 -12.16 15.03
N LEU A 167 -4.51 -11.02 14.95
CA LEU A 167 -4.64 -9.92 15.90
C LEU A 167 -6.02 -9.23 15.82
N GLN A 168 -6.57 -9.04 14.63
CA GLN A 168 -7.92 -8.50 14.42
C GLN A 168 -8.99 -9.40 15.05
N GLU A 169 -8.90 -10.72 14.84
CA GLU A 169 -9.80 -11.68 15.46
C GLU A 169 -9.72 -11.63 16.99
N GLN A 170 -8.50 -11.55 17.55
CA GLN A 170 -8.30 -11.38 18.99
C GLN A 170 -8.85 -10.06 19.52
N ALA A 171 -8.68 -8.96 18.79
CA ALA A 171 -9.05 -7.62 19.23
C ALA A 171 -10.56 -7.37 19.13
N PHE A 172 -11.17 -7.72 18.00
CA PHE A 172 -12.50 -7.27 17.60
C PHE A 172 -13.55 -8.37 17.56
N GLY A 173 -13.16 -9.65 17.52
CA GLY A 173 -14.12 -10.76 17.40
C GLY A 173 -14.98 -10.61 16.14
N LEU A 174 -14.30 -10.56 14.98
CA LEU A 174 -14.91 -10.26 13.69
C LEU A 174 -16.15 -11.15 13.49
N GLN A 175 -17.29 -10.57 13.14
CA GLN A 175 -18.50 -11.37 12.92
C GLN A 175 -18.45 -12.01 11.51
N SER A 176 -19.26 -13.05 11.27
CA SER A 176 -19.58 -13.43 9.90
C SER A 176 -20.51 -12.39 9.30
N ASP A 177 -20.43 -12.16 8.00
CA ASP A 177 -21.21 -11.11 7.33
C ASP A 177 -22.73 -11.30 7.43
N GLY A 178 -23.22 -12.49 7.80
CA GLY A 178 -24.66 -12.74 7.96
C GLY A 178 -25.41 -12.54 6.64
N ASP A 179 -26.69 -12.17 6.72
CA ASP A 179 -27.52 -11.89 5.54
C ASP A 179 -27.41 -10.40 5.13
N VAL A 180 -26.19 -9.93 4.86
CA VAL A 180 -25.95 -8.58 4.31
C VAL A 180 -25.91 -8.61 2.78
N SER A 181 -25.98 -7.44 2.15
CA SER A 181 -25.80 -7.30 0.70
C SER A 181 -24.37 -7.61 0.28
N THR A 182 -24.15 -7.94 -1.00
CA THR A 182 -22.79 -8.10 -1.55
C THR A 182 -21.97 -6.80 -1.42
N ASP A 183 -22.60 -5.64 -1.60
CA ASP A 183 -21.94 -4.34 -1.41
C ASP A 183 -21.44 -4.15 0.03
N GLU A 184 -22.28 -4.47 1.01
CA GLU A 184 -21.92 -4.38 2.42
C GLU A 184 -20.83 -5.41 2.79
N ALA A 185 -20.91 -6.64 2.30
CA ALA A 185 -19.88 -7.66 2.52
C ALA A 185 -18.52 -7.20 1.97
N LEU A 186 -18.49 -6.64 0.75
CA LEU A 186 -17.27 -6.08 0.16
C LEU A 186 -16.73 -4.89 0.96
N ALA A 187 -17.59 -4.03 1.49
CA ALA A 187 -17.19 -2.90 2.33
C ALA A 187 -16.57 -3.36 3.65
N ARG A 188 -17.19 -4.34 4.32
CA ARG A 188 -16.68 -4.94 5.56
C ARG A 188 -15.35 -5.65 5.34
N LEU A 189 -15.24 -6.42 4.25
CA LEU A 189 -14.00 -7.07 3.87
C LEU A 189 -12.89 -6.04 3.58
N ALA A 190 -13.20 -4.93 2.91
CA ALA A 190 -12.23 -3.87 2.65
C ALA A 190 -11.71 -3.19 3.92
N LEU A 191 -12.50 -3.08 4.99
CA LEU A 191 -11.98 -2.64 6.29
C LEU A 191 -10.96 -3.63 6.85
N VAL A 192 -11.30 -4.93 6.86
CA VAL A 192 -10.45 -5.99 7.42
C VAL A 192 -9.14 -6.11 6.65
N GLU A 193 -9.22 -6.25 5.33
CA GLU A 193 -8.07 -6.37 4.43
C GLU A 193 -7.25 -5.08 4.39
N GLY A 194 -7.92 -3.93 4.40
CA GLY A 194 -7.27 -2.62 4.44
C GLY A 194 -6.41 -2.40 5.68
N ASP A 195 -6.90 -2.83 6.85
CA ASP A 195 -6.15 -2.77 8.10
C ASP A 195 -4.99 -3.76 8.12
N ALA A 196 -5.15 -4.95 7.52
CA ALA A 196 -4.06 -5.91 7.30
C ALA A 196 -2.96 -5.36 6.37
N MET A 197 -3.33 -4.70 5.29
CA MET A 197 -2.40 -4.01 4.39
C MET A 197 -1.69 -2.84 5.06
N VAL A 198 -2.37 -2.09 5.93
CA VAL A 198 -1.76 -1.02 6.72
C VAL A 198 -0.78 -1.59 7.76
N ALA A 199 -1.10 -2.70 8.42
CA ALA A 199 -0.19 -3.38 9.33
C ALA A 199 1.05 -3.95 8.60
N MET A 200 0.87 -4.54 7.42
CA MET A 200 1.97 -4.95 6.54
C MET A 200 2.87 -3.76 6.17
N GLY A 201 2.28 -2.62 5.79
CA GLY A 201 3.03 -1.39 5.52
C GLY A 201 3.76 -0.84 6.76
N ALA A 202 3.14 -0.90 7.94
CA ALA A 202 3.76 -0.52 9.20
C ALA A 202 4.94 -1.43 9.57
N TYR A 203 4.79 -2.74 9.36
CA TYR A 203 5.85 -3.74 9.52
C TYR A 203 7.05 -3.45 8.60
N ILE A 204 6.80 -3.25 7.31
CA ILE A 204 7.85 -2.87 6.34
C ILE A 204 8.53 -1.58 6.78
N GLY A 205 7.75 -0.60 7.26
CA GLY A 205 8.26 0.64 7.82
C GLY A 205 9.24 0.38 8.96
N ALA A 206 8.85 -0.43 9.94
CA ALA A 206 9.70 -0.80 11.07
C ALA A 206 11.00 -1.50 10.63
N GLU A 207 10.93 -2.48 9.72
CA GLU A 207 12.11 -3.17 9.15
C GLU A 207 13.10 -2.21 8.47
N LEU A 208 12.59 -1.13 7.88
CA LEU A 208 13.36 -0.09 7.20
C LEU A 208 13.73 1.08 8.11
N GLY A 209 13.31 1.09 9.38
CA GLY A 209 13.48 2.20 10.30
C GLY A 209 12.71 3.45 9.88
N ALA A 210 11.58 3.33 9.20
CA ALA A 210 10.74 4.45 8.72
C ALA A 210 9.44 4.58 9.53
N PRO A 211 8.92 5.80 9.76
CA PRO A 211 7.63 6.03 10.39
C PRO A 211 6.50 5.46 9.53
N VAL A 212 5.49 4.89 10.21
CA VAL A 212 4.30 4.32 9.58
C VAL A 212 3.66 5.29 8.58
N GLY A 213 3.41 6.54 9.00
CA GLY A 213 2.82 7.56 8.12
C GLY A 213 3.59 7.79 6.82
N ARG A 214 4.93 7.81 6.89
CA ARG A 214 5.77 7.94 5.69
C ARG A 214 5.70 6.71 4.80
N THR A 215 5.74 5.52 5.38
CA THR A 215 5.69 4.27 4.63
C THR A 215 4.35 4.12 3.91
N LEU A 216 3.24 4.34 4.61
CA LEU A 216 1.90 4.29 4.02
C LEU A 216 1.73 5.34 2.90
N ARG A 217 2.25 6.55 3.11
CA ARG A 217 2.26 7.61 2.10
C ARG A 217 2.99 7.17 0.82
N ARG A 218 4.16 6.53 0.96
CA ARG A 218 4.97 6.06 -0.16
C ARG A 218 4.36 4.86 -0.90
N ILE A 219 3.76 3.92 -0.16
CA ILE A 219 3.07 2.78 -0.79
C ILE A 219 1.95 3.32 -1.67
N ARG A 220 1.10 4.20 -1.14
CA ARG A 220 -0.01 4.78 -1.90
C ARG A 220 0.43 5.57 -3.13
N GLU A 221 1.43 6.44 -3.00
CA GLU A 221 1.98 7.19 -4.15
C GLU A 221 2.50 6.25 -5.25
N THR A 222 3.13 5.14 -4.84
CA THR A 222 3.64 4.13 -5.77
C THR A 222 2.48 3.39 -6.45
N THR A 223 1.47 2.95 -5.68
CA THR A 223 0.28 2.26 -6.20
C THR A 223 -0.49 3.13 -7.19
N GLU A 224 -0.69 4.42 -6.90
CA GLU A 224 -1.39 5.37 -7.79
C GLU A 224 -0.62 5.64 -9.11
N GLN A 225 0.70 5.46 -9.12
CA GLN A 225 1.55 5.70 -10.29
C GLN A 225 1.69 4.49 -11.22
N VAL A 226 1.37 3.28 -10.76
CA VAL A 226 1.46 2.06 -11.57
C VAL A 226 0.18 1.94 -12.42
N PRO A 227 0.27 2.03 -13.76
CA PRO A 227 -0.91 1.83 -14.61
C PRO A 227 -1.44 0.40 -14.45
N ARG A 228 -2.76 0.24 -14.36
CA ARG A 228 -3.41 -1.08 -14.23
C ARG A 228 -3.07 -2.01 -15.40
N GLU A 229 -2.83 -1.45 -16.58
CA GLU A 229 -2.40 -2.18 -17.77
C GLU A 229 -0.98 -2.76 -17.63
N ALA A 230 -0.10 -2.09 -16.89
CA ALA A 230 1.27 -2.56 -16.65
C ALA A 230 1.28 -3.83 -15.79
N LEU A 231 0.41 -3.89 -14.77
CA LEU A 231 0.22 -5.08 -13.93
C LEU A 231 -0.37 -6.26 -14.72
N ALA A 232 -1.30 -5.97 -15.65
CA ALA A 232 -1.88 -6.99 -16.53
C ALA A 232 -0.86 -7.57 -17.54
N HIS A 233 0.10 -6.76 -18.00
CA HIS A 233 1.15 -7.20 -18.93
C HIS A 233 2.23 -8.10 -18.28
N GLU A 234 2.51 -7.96 -16.99
CA GLU A 234 3.42 -8.89 -16.29
C GLU A 234 2.79 -10.26 -16.04
N GLN A 235 1.46 -10.38 -16.15
CA GLN A 235 0.68 -11.55 -15.79
C GLN A 235 -0.02 -12.24 -16.98
N HIS A 236 0.46 -12.08 -18.21
CA HIS A 236 -0.17 -12.70 -19.39
C HIS A 236 -0.37 -14.23 -19.20
N GLY A 237 -1.62 -14.70 -19.32
CA GLY A 237 -2.00 -16.11 -19.22
C GLY A 237 -2.41 -16.58 -17.83
N SER A 238 -2.22 -15.74 -16.80
CA SER A 238 -2.68 -15.97 -15.42
C SER A 238 -4.21 -16.07 -15.34
N ALA A 239 -4.72 -16.76 -14.33
CA ALA A 239 -6.13 -16.77 -13.98
C ALA A 239 -6.66 -15.35 -13.74
N LEU A 240 -5.85 -14.48 -13.10
CA LEU A 240 -6.19 -13.07 -12.92
C LEU A 240 -6.41 -12.37 -14.28
N SER A 241 -5.49 -12.49 -15.23
CA SER A 241 -5.62 -11.86 -16.56
C SER A 241 -6.80 -12.38 -17.40
N ARG A 242 -7.23 -13.63 -17.16
CA ARG A 242 -8.34 -14.30 -17.87
C ARG A 242 -9.70 -14.14 -17.17
N SER A 243 -9.73 -13.64 -15.94
CA SER A 243 -10.97 -13.46 -15.18
C SER A 243 -11.79 -12.25 -15.66
N ILE A 244 -13.10 -12.28 -15.41
CA ILE A 244 -13.99 -11.16 -15.75
C ILE A 244 -13.67 -9.91 -14.90
N ASP A 245 -13.92 -8.72 -15.45
CA ASP A 245 -13.64 -7.44 -14.78
C ASP A 245 -14.22 -7.36 -13.37
N LEU A 246 -15.47 -7.83 -13.19
CA LEU A 246 -16.12 -7.85 -11.89
C LEU A 246 -15.38 -8.71 -10.86
N ALA A 247 -14.89 -9.88 -11.25
CA ALA A 247 -14.14 -10.77 -10.36
C ALA A 247 -12.80 -10.16 -9.97
N ARG A 248 -12.10 -9.52 -10.92
CA ARG A 248 -10.85 -8.79 -10.66
C ARG A 248 -11.04 -7.65 -9.68
N GLU A 249 -12.09 -6.87 -9.87
CA GLU A 249 -12.39 -5.71 -9.01
C GLU A 249 -12.86 -6.15 -7.62
N ARG A 250 -13.70 -7.18 -7.51
CA ARG A 250 -14.09 -7.76 -6.20
C ARG A 250 -12.90 -8.35 -5.44
N LEU A 251 -11.91 -8.91 -6.15
CA LEU A 251 -10.70 -9.45 -5.53
C LEU A 251 -9.75 -8.34 -5.06
N SER A 252 -9.50 -7.33 -5.88
CA SER A 252 -8.51 -6.28 -5.60
C SER A 252 -9.01 -5.18 -4.67
N PHE A 253 -10.31 -4.86 -4.72
CA PHE A 253 -10.90 -3.76 -3.98
C PHE A 253 -10.65 -3.81 -2.47
N PRO A 254 -10.83 -4.95 -1.77
CA PRO A 254 -10.59 -5.00 -0.33
C PRO A 254 -9.15 -4.63 0.07
N TYR A 255 -8.17 -5.00 -0.75
CA TYR A 255 -6.76 -4.70 -0.48
C TYR A 255 -6.41 -3.27 -0.85
N GLU A 256 -6.74 -2.83 -2.07
CA GLU A 256 -6.34 -1.51 -2.58
C GLU A 256 -7.17 -0.40 -1.94
N ALA A 257 -8.49 -0.42 -2.17
CA ALA A 257 -9.39 0.62 -1.66
C ALA A 257 -9.52 0.55 -0.14
N GLY A 258 -9.46 -0.65 0.43
CA GLY A 258 -9.39 -0.84 1.88
C GLY A 258 -8.14 -0.22 2.51
N MET A 259 -6.94 -0.49 1.96
CA MET A 259 -5.69 0.12 2.47
C MET A 259 -5.78 1.64 2.41
N PHE A 260 -6.34 2.15 1.32
CA PHE A 260 -6.56 3.55 1.07
C PHE A 260 -7.49 4.20 2.10
N PHE A 261 -8.61 3.56 2.39
CA PHE A 261 -9.56 3.96 3.43
C PHE A 261 -8.89 3.98 4.82
N VAL A 262 -8.26 2.88 5.23
CA VAL A 262 -7.62 2.78 6.56
C VAL A 262 -6.44 3.74 6.71
N SER A 263 -5.66 3.95 5.65
CA SER A 263 -4.56 4.94 5.64
C SER A 263 -5.07 6.37 5.86
N ASP A 264 -6.20 6.75 5.25
CA ASP A 264 -6.78 8.09 5.46
C ASP A 264 -7.36 8.24 6.87
N LEU A 265 -7.95 7.19 7.46
CA LEU A 265 -8.35 7.18 8.86
C LEU A 265 -7.14 7.28 9.82
N TYR A 266 -6.06 6.56 9.54
CA TYR A 266 -4.82 6.66 10.30
C TYR A 266 -4.25 8.08 10.26
N ARG A 267 -4.30 8.76 9.11
CA ARG A 267 -3.89 10.17 8.99
C ARG A 267 -4.81 11.12 9.76
N ALA A 268 -6.10 10.81 9.84
CA ALA A 268 -7.07 11.65 10.54
C ALA A 268 -7.03 11.52 12.07
N GLY A 269 -6.68 10.34 12.61
CA GLY A 269 -6.76 10.10 14.06
C GLY A 269 -5.90 8.97 14.61
N GLY A 270 -4.92 8.48 13.84
CA GLY A 270 -4.06 7.36 14.21
C GLY A 270 -4.82 6.03 14.34
N PHE A 271 -4.14 5.01 14.86
CA PHE A 271 -4.74 3.71 15.12
C PHE A 271 -5.97 3.71 16.05
N PRO A 272 -6.08 4.59 17.07
CA PRO A 272 -7.30 4.65 17.87
C PRO A 272 -8.57 4.96 17.05
N LEU A 273 -8.46 5.80 16.01
CA LEU A 273 -9.57 6.03 15.09
C LEU A 273 -9.86 4.79 14.25
N VAL A 274 -8.83 4.13 13.70
CA VAL A 274 -8.98 2.89 12.94
C VAL A 274 -9.67 1.80 13.77
N ASP A 275 -9.23 1.58 15.01
CA ASP A 275 -9.80 0.57 15.90
C ASP A 275 -11.28 0.85 16.21
N SER A 276 -11.67 2.13 16.32
CA SER A 276 -13.07 2.51 16.57
C SER A 276 -14.02 2.17 15.41
N VAL A 277 -13.50 2.09 14.18
CA VAL A 277 -14.27 1.77 12.97
C VAL A 277 -14.77 0.32 12.99
N PHE A 278 -14.05 -0.60 13.64
CA PHE A 278 -14.51 -1.99 13.78
C PHE A 278 -15.78 -2.13 14.63
N ALA A 279 -16.10 -1.15 15.49
CA ALA A 279 -17.36 -1.12 16.23
C ALA A 279 -18.56 -0.67 15.38
N LYS A 280 -18.32 0.07 14.29
CA LYS A 280 -19.33 0.54 13.34
C LYS A 280 -18.75 0.44 11.92
N PRO A 281 -18.63 -0.78 11.37
CA PRO A 281 -17.97 -0.99 10.09
C PRO A 281 -18.70 -0.26 8.95
N PRO A 282 -18.00 0.06 7.84
CA PRO A 282 -18.63 0.57 6.64
C PRO A 282 -19.60 -0.47 6.09
N THR A 283 -20.71 0.03 5.54
CA THR A 283 -21.85 -0.74 5.04
C THR A 283 -22.02 -0.64 3.53
N THR A 284 -21.18 0.15 2.85
CA THR A 284 -21.25 0.38 1.40
C THR A 284 -19.84 0.51 0.83
N THR A 285 -19.64 0.09 -0.42
CA THR A 285 -18.36 0.32 -1.11
C THR A 285 -18.09 1.81 -1.34
N GLU A 286 -19.14 2.65 -1.40
CA GLU A 286 -19.02 4.12 -1.41
C GLU A 286 -18.25 4.63 -0.19
N GLN A 287 -18.60 4.18 1.02
CA GLN A 287 -17.92 4.60 2.24
C GLN A 287 -16.43 4.26 2.27
N ILE A 288 -16.02 3.19 1.59
CA ILE A 288 -14.60 2.83 1.42
C ILE A 288 -13.93 3.76 0.40
N LEU A 289 -14.62 4.06 -0.72
CA LEU A 289 -14.11 4.92 -1.78
C LEU A 289 -14.02 6.40 -1.37
N HIS A 290 -14.92 6.84 -0.47
CA HIS A 290 -15.05 8.21 0.02
C HIS A 290 -15.07 8.21 1.57
N PRO A 291 -13.89 8.08 2.22
CA PRO A 291 -13.81 7.94 3.68
C PRO A 291 -14.43 9.12 4.46
N GLU A 292 -14.52 10.30 3.87
CA GLU A 292 -15.23 11.46 4.43
C GLU A 292 -16.72 11.22 4.61
N LYS A 293 -17.38 10.47 3.70
CA LYS A 293 -18.79 10.10 3.80
C LYS A 293 -19.02 9.13 4.94
N TYR A 294 -18.10 8.16 5.09
CA TYR A 294 -18.09 7.25 6.24
C TYR A 294 -17.98 8.03 7.56
N LEU A 295 -17.02 8.96 7.67
CA LEU A 295 -16.83 9.77 8.88
C LEU A 295 -18.06 10.65 9.19
N ALA A 296 -18.68 11.24 8.16
CA ALA A 296 -19.93 11.98 8.27
C ALA A 296 -21.12 11.09 8.66
N GLY A 297 -21.00 9.77 8.52
CA GLY A 297 -22.05 8.80 8.80
C GLY A 297 -23.15 8.79 7.75
N GLU A 298 -22.82 9.19 6.52
CA GLU A 298 -23.68 9.02 5.35
C GLU A 298 -23.78 7.53 5.02
N GLY A 299 -24.94 7.09 4.54
CA GLY A 299 -25.18 5.70 4.20
C GLY A 299 -26.27 5.56 3.14
N ALA A 300 -26.38 4.36 2.57
CA ALA A 300 -27.30 4.09 1.48
C ALA A 300 -28.78 4.31 1.86
N ARG A 301 -29.54 4.85 0.91
CA ARG A 301 -30.99 4.95 0.97
C ARG A 301 -31.62 3.55 0.99
N PRO A 302 -32.54 3.26 1.91
CA PRO A 302 -33.19 1.96 1.95
C PRO A 302 -34.11 1.80 0.73
N ILE A 303 -33.99 0.67 0.04
CA ILE A 303 -34.87 0.30 -1.08
C ILE A 303 -35.80 -0.82 -0.65
N ARG A 304 -37.11 -0.61 -0.80
CA ARG A 304 -38.14 -1.61 -0.43
C ARG A 304 -38.07 -2.85 -1.32
N PRO A 305 -38.47 -4.04 -0.85
CA PRO A 305 -38.65 -5.21 -1.71
C PRO A 305 -39.62 -4.93 -2.87
N LEU A 306 -39.42 -5.62 -3.98
CA LEU A 306 -40.28 -5.54 -5.16
C LEU A 306 -41.50 -6.46 -4.96
N ASP A 307 -42.70 -5.94 -5.21
CA ASP A 307 -43.92 -6.74 -5.18
C ASP A 307 -43.92 -7.81 -6.29
N PRO A 308 -44.56 -8.99 -6.08
CA PRO A 308 -44.63 -10.03 -7.09
C PRO A 308 -45.13 -9.54 -8.45
N ILE A 309 -44.41 -9.93 -9.50
CA ILE A 309 -44.77 -9.59 -10.89
C ILE A 309 -45.46 -10.80 -11.52
N ALA A 310 -46.67 -10.60 -12.04
CA ALA A 310 -47.44 -11.67 -12.67
C ALA A 310 -46.66 -12.33 -13.82
N GLY A 311 -46.54 -13.66 -13.77
CA GLY A 311 -45.83 -14.45 -14.78
C GLY A 311 -44.30 -14.43 -14.66
N MET A 312 -43.74 -13.79 -13.64
CA MET A 312 -42.31 -13.77 -13.36
C MET A 312 -42.05 -14.28 -11.94
N ARG A 313 -41.03 -15.12 -11.79
CA ARG A 313 -40.51 -15.56 -10.49
C ARG A 313 -39.25 -14.78 -10.16
N GLN A 314 -39.16 -14.23 -8.96
CA GLN A 314 -37.92 -13.61 -8.48
C GLN A 314 -36.92 -14.69 -8.08
N LEU A 315 -35.73 -14.63 -8.66
CA LEU A 315 -34.59 -15.47 -8.30
C LEU A 315 -33.92 -14.96 -7.02
N GLY A 316 -33.80 -13.63 -6.90
CA GLY A 316 -33.22 -12.99 -5.74
C GLY A 316 -33.11 -11.48 -5.92
N SER A 317 -32.50 -10.81 -4.96
CA SER A 317 -32.23 -9.36 -5.01
C SER A 317 -31.00 -9.03 -4.18
N ASP A 318 -30.24 -8.06 -4.62
CA ASP A 318 -29.03 -7.60 -3.92
C ASP A 318 -28.71 -6.16 -4.35
N SER A 319 -27.62 -5.60 -3.83
CA SER A 319 -27.11 -4.26 -4.12
C SER A 319 -25.77 -4.35 -4.84
N LEU A 320 -25.58 -3.52 -5.88
CA LEU A 320 -24.31 -3.44 -6.59
C LEU A 320 -23.31 -2.55 -5.83
N GLY A 321 -23.80 -1.48 -5.21
CA GLY A 321 -22.91 -0.46 -4.64
C GLY A 321 -22.22 0.40 -5.70
N GLU A 322 -21.47 1.40 -5.25
CA GLU A 322 -20.69 2.27 -6.13
C GLU A 322 -19.64 1.47 -6.93
N LEU A 323 -18.94 0.54 -6.27
CA LEU A 323 -17.88 -0.24 -6.90
C LEU A 323 -18.39 -0.97 -8.14
N GLN A 324 -19.42 -1.81 -7.98
CA GLN A 324 -19.87 -2.68 -9.07
C GLN A 324 -20.65 -1.88 -10.12
N THR A 325 -21.31 -0.78 -9.72
CA THR A 325 -21.87 0.23 -10.64
C THR A 325 -20.78 0.79 -11.54
N ARG A 326 -19.65 1.21 -10.98
CA ARG A 326 -18.50 1.69 -11.75
C ARG A 326 -18.01 0.64 -12.75
N VAL A 327 -17.85 -0.61 -12.33
CA VAL A 327 -17.42 -1.73 -13.20
C VAL A 327 -18.42 -2.01 -14.31
N LEU A 328 -19.72 -1.88 -14.06
CA LEU A 328 -20.72 -1.99 -15.11
C LEU A 328 -20.54 -0.87 -16.14
N LEU A 329 -20.36 0.37 -15.68
CA LEU A 329 -20.25 1.52 -16.56
C LEU A 329 -18.97 1.55 -17.40
N THR A 330 -17.86 0.94 -16.96
CA THR A 330 -16.63 0.85 -17.79
C THR A 330 -16.84 0.05 -19.08
N ARG A 331 -17.92 -0.74 -19.15
CA ARG A 331 -18.32 -1.48 -20.35
C ARG A 331 -19.14 -0.62 -21.32
N CYS A 332 -19.76 0.42 -20.80
CA CYS A 332 -20.67 1.31 -21.52
C CYS A 332 -19.97 2.58 -21.99
N THR A 333 -18.90 2.98 -21.29
CA THR A 333 -18.14 4.20 -21.56
C THR A 333 -16.69 4.06 -21.08
N SER A 334 -15.86 5.08 -21.31
CA SER A 334 -14.48 5.10 -20.82
C SER A 334 -14.39 5.02 -19.29
N GLU A 335 -13.29 4.48 -18.74
CA GLU A 335 -13.08 4.35 -17.30
C GLU A 335 -13.27 5.66 -16.54
N LYS A 336 -12.77 6.78 -17.09
CA LYS A 336 -12.91 8.11 -16.50
C LYS A 336 -14.38 8.49 -16.34
N ILE A 337 -15.17 8.38 -17.41
CA ILE A 337 -16.60 8.71 -17.37
C ILE A 337 -17.36 7.74 -16.46
N ALA A 338 -17.01 6.45 -16.48
CA ALA A 338 -17.63 5.45 -15.61
C ALA A 338 -17.40 5.74 -14.12
N ARG A 339 -16.18 6.18 -13.76
CA ARG A 339 -15.85 6.60 -12.39
C ARG A 339 -16.62 7.85 -11.98
N GLU A 340 -16.66 8.87 -12.84
CA GLU A 340 -17.41 10.11 -12.58
C GLU A 340 -18.93 9.85 -12.49
N ALA A 341 -19.48 8.97 -13.33
CA ALA A 341 -20.91 8.65 -13.37
C ALA A 341 -21.38 7.65 -12.29
N ALA A 342 -20.45 6.94 -11.65
CA ALA A 342 -20.75 6.11 -10.47
C ALA A 342 -20.57 6.88 -9.16
N ALA A 343 -19.80 7.97 -9.16
CA ALA A 343 -19.64 8.84 -8.01
C ALA A 343 -20.99 9.46 -7.62
N GLY A 344 -21.21 9.64 -6.32
CA GLY A 344 -22.48 10.12 -5.78
C GLY A 344 -23.61 9.08 -5.78
N TRP A 345 -23.28 7.80 -5.99
CA TRP A 345 -24.21 6.69 -5.74
C TRP A 345 -24.69 6.75 -4.29
N ALA A 346 -25.99 6.68 -4.02
CA ALA A 346 -26.55 6.87 -2.68
C ALA A 346 -27.41 5.69 -2.21
N GLY A 347 -27.30 4.53 -2.86
CA GLY A 347 -28.10 3.33 -2.55
C GLY A 347 -28.75 2.73 -3.79
N ASP A 348 -28.87 1.40 -3.81
CA ASP A 348 -29.51 0.69 -4.90
C ASP A 348 -30.10 -0.66 -4.48
N ARG A 349 -30.92 -1.25 -5.36
CA ARG A 349 -31.29 -2.66 -5.28
C ARG A 349 -31.70 -3.19 -6.64
N PHE A 350 -31.12 -4.30 -7.05
CA PHE A 350 -31.56 -5.04 -8.23
C PHE A 350 -32.38 -6.26 -7.84
N TYR A 351 -33.24 -6.71 -8.76
CA TYR A 351 -34.05 -7.91 -8.63
C TYR A 351 -33.90 -8.71 -9.93
N ALA A 352 -33.43 -9.94 -9.80
CA ALA A 352 -33.34 -10.90 -10.89
C ALA A 352 -34.66 -11.66 -11.00
N LEU A 353 -35.26 -11.64 -12.20
CA LEU A 353 -36.57 -12.21 -12.47
C LEU A 353 -36.44 -13.23 -13.60
N THR A 354 -37.19 -14.34 -13.53
CA THR A 354 -37.27 -15.33 -14.61
C THR A 354 -38.72 -15.59 -14.99
N SER A 355 -39.00 -15.73 -16.29
CA SER A 355 -40.26 -16.30 -16.76
C SER A 355 -40.31 -17.81 -16.53
N ASN A 356 -41.47 -18.42 -16.80
CA ASN A 356 -41.61 -19.88 -16.78
C ASN A 356 -40.87 -20.56 -17.95
N GLU A 357 -40.67 -19.80 -19.02
CA GLU A 357 -40.00 -20.21 -20.25
C GLU A 357 -38.47 -20.07 -20.18
N GLY A 358 -37.95 -19.46 -19.11
CA GLY A 358 -36.51 -19.27 -18.88
C GLY A 358 -35.99 -17.88 -19.26
N ASP A 359 -36.83 -16.96 -19.71
CA ASP A 359 -36.40 -15.59 -20.02
C ASP A 359 -36.02 -14.84 -18.75
N LEU A 360 -34.79 -14.35 -18.72
CA LEU A 360 -34.25 -13.55 -17.62
C LEU A 360 -34.58 -12.08 -17.84
N ALA A 361 -35.01 -11.41 -16.77
CA ALA A 361 -35.15 -9.97 -16.72
C ALA A 361 -34.44 -9.40 -15.50
N MET A 362 -33.78 -8.27 -15.69
CA MET A 362 -33.16 -7.51 -14.60
C MET A 362 -33.96 -6.24 -14.38
N SER A 363 -34.25 -5.96 -13.12
CA SER A 363 -34.84 -4.69 -12.71
C SER A 363 -33.97 -4.08 -11.64
N TRP A 364 -33.66 -2.80 -11.75
CA TRP A 364 -32.72 -2.11 -10.88
C TRP A 364 -33.18 -0.70 -10.60
N VAL A 365 -33.11 -0.29 -9.34
CA VAL A 365 -33.34 1.09 -8.95
C VAL A 365 -32.11 1.60 -8.22
N THR A 366 -31.63 2.77 -8.64
CA THR A 366 -30.50 3.48 -8.05
C THR A 366 -30.95 4.84 -7.55
N THR A 367 -30.31 5.30 -6.50
CA THR A 367 -30.47 6.64 -5.93
C THR A 367 -29.13 7.35 -5.90
N TRP A 368 -29.15 8.67 -5.93
CA TRP A 368 -27.97 9.49 -6.10
C TRP A 368 -27.99 10.70 -5.15
N ASP A 369 -26.83 11.26 -4.84
CA ASP A 369 -26.70 12.45 -3.99
C ASP A 369 -27.37 13.67 -4.61
N SER A 370 -27.31 13.77 -5.94
CA SER A 370 -27.91 14.85 -6.70
C SER A 370 -28.59 14.38 -7.97
N GLU A 371 -29.46 15.23 -8.53
CA GLU A 371 -30.04 14.97 -9.84
C GLU A 371 -29.01 14.99 -10.98
N ASP A 372 -27.86 15.67 -10.79
CA ASP A 372 -26.78 15.70 -11.77
C ASP A 372 -26.04 14.36 -11.81
N ASP A 373 -25.77 13.76 -10.65
CA ASP A 373 -25.17 12.42 -10.56
C ASP A 373 -26.10 11.37 -11.21
N ALA A 374 -27.41 11.45 -10.91
CA ALA A 374 -28.41 10.60 -11.55
C ALA A 374 -28.45 10.77 -13.09
N ARG A 375 -28.26 12.00 -13.60
CA ARG A 375 -28.16 12.27 -15.04
C ARG A 375 -26.88 11.70 -15.65
N ALA A 376 -25.75 11.81 -14.96
CA ALA A 376 -24.47 11.26 -15.40
C ALA A 376 -24.57 9.73 -15.54
N PHE A 377 -25.13 9.06 -14.54
CA PHE A 377 -25.41 7.63 -14.59
C PHE A 377 -26.37 7.24 -15.73
N GLU A 378 -27.51 7.92 -15.85
CA GLU A 378 -28.50 7.67 -16.92
C GLU A 378 -27.85 7.78 -18.31
N THR A 379 -27.01 8.78 -18.51
CA THR A 379 -26.28 8.99 -19.77
C THR A 379 -25.30 7.85 -20.03
N ALA A 380 -24.53 7.43 -19.02
CA ALA A 380 -23.54 6.38 -19.16
C ALA A 380 -24.18 5.01 -19.44
N ILE A 381 -25.20 4.62 -18.68
CA ILE A 381 -25.85 3.30 -18.77
C ILE A 381 -26.69 3.14 -20.06
N THR A 382 -27.11 4.24 -20.68
CA THR A 382 -27.85 4.21 -21.96
C THR A 382 -26.96 4.34 -23.19
N SER A 383 -25.63 4.32 -23.02
CA SER A 383 -24.68 4.40 -24.12
C SER A 383 -24.88 3.25 -25.12
N PRO A 384 -24.86 3.52 -26.45
CA PRO A 384 -25.02 2.48 -27.46
C PRO A 384 -24.01 1.34 -27.31
N GLY A 385 -24.49 0.09 -27.33
CA GLY A 385 -23.64 -1.09 -27.20
C GLY A 385 -23.28 -1.49 -25.76
N CYS A 386 -23.81 -0.79 -24.75
CA CYS A 386 -23.63 -1.13 -23.33
C CYS A 386 -24.19 -2.53 -22.99
N PHE A 387 -25.30 -2.93 -23.61
CA PHE A 387 -25.93 -4.24 -23.41
C PHE A 387 -26.15 -4.98 -24.74
N GLY A 388 -25.86 -6.29 -24.75
CA GLY A 388 -26.08 -7.19 -25.87
C GLY A 388 -27.11 -8.29 -25.57
N GLU A 389 -27.33 -9.21 -26.50
CA GLU A 389 -28.05 -10.45 -26.19
C GLU A 389 -27.11 -11.45 -25.52
N ASN A 390 -27.60 -12.16 -24.49
CA ASN A 390 -26.76 -13.07 -23.72
C ASN A 390 -27.57 -14.25 -23.15
N SER A 391 -26.90 -15.31 -22.75
CA SER A 391 -27.55 -16.51 -22.22
C SER A 391 -26.65 -17.31 -21.28
N ILE A 392 -27.26 -18.05 -20.35
CA ILE A 392 -26.59 -19.04 -19.50
C ILE A 392 -27.58 -20.16 -19.20
N VAL A 393 -27.13 -21.41 -19.34
CA VAL A 393 -27.85 -22.65 -19.00
C VAL A 393 -29.37 -22.49 -18.83
N GLY A 394 -30.10 -22.56 -19.94
CA GLY A 394 -31.57 -22.50 -19.94
C GLY A 394 -32.18 -21.12 -19.67
N ARG A 395 -31.37 -20.05 -19.64
CA ARG A 395 -31.81 -18.67 -19.49
C ARG A 395 -31.28 -17.77 -20.60
N THR A 396 -32.14 -16.88 -21.09
CA THR A 396 -31.85 -15.91 -22.15
C THR A 396 -32.21 -14.51 -21.70
N ILE A 397 -31.39 -13.52 -22.04
CA ILE A 397 -31.70 -12.10 -21.81
C ILE A 397 -31.44 -11.30 -23.10
N THR A 398 -32.38 -10.43 -23.44
CA THR A 398 -32.27 -9.58 -24.63
C THR A 398 -31.44 -8.32 -24.35
N ALA A 399 -31.01 -7.65 -25.43
CA ALA A 399 -30.37 -6.34 -25.34
C ALA A 399 -31.35 -5.20 -24.99
N SER A 400 -32.66 -5.48 -24.91
CA SER A 400 -33.68 -4.44 -24.73
C SER A 400 -33.61 -3.88 -23.31
N VAL A 401 -33.38 -2.58 -23.22
CA VAL A 401 -33.29 -1.81 -21.97
C VAL A 401 -34.31 -0.69 -21.98
N THR A 402 -34.98 -0.47 -20.85
CA THR A 402 -35.80 0.70 -20.57
C THR A 402 -35.26 1.39 -19.33
N VAL A 403 -34.93 2.67 -19.45
CA VAL A 403 -34.47 3.52 -18.33
C VAL A 403 -35.45 4.67 -18.14
N LYS A 404 -35.72 5.02 -16.88
CA LYS A 404 -36.50 6.20 -16.53
C LYS A 404 -35.93 6.84 -15.27
N ARG A 405 -35.59 8.13 -15.34
CA ARG A 405 -35.18 8.93 -14.20
C ARG A 405 -36.32 9.80 -13.66
N ARG A 406 -36.35 10.00 -12.34
CA ARG A 406 -37.20 10.98 -11.64
C ARG A 406 -36.38 11.63 -10.53
N GLY A 407 -35.96 12.88 -10.75
CA GLY A 407 -35.05 13.58 -9.84
C GLY A 407 -33.71 12.87 -9.75
N ASP A 408 -33.37 12.47 -8.52
CA ASP A 408 -32.17 11.76 -8.07
C ASP A 408 -32.33 10.22 -8.09
N VAL A 409 -33.42 9.69 -8.65
CA VAL A 409 -33.70 8.24 -8.74
C VAL A 409 -33.71 7.79 -10.19
N VAL A 410 -33.02 6.70 -10.50
CA VAL A 410 -33.03 6.06 -11.83
C VAL A 410 -33.56 4.63 -11.71
N ALA A 411 -34.54 4.30 -12.55
CA ALA A 411 -35.05 2.95 -12.71
C ALA A 411 -34.59 2.36 -14.05
N PHE A 412 -34.12 1.13 -14.02
CA PHE A 412 -33.58 0.38 -15.16
C PHE A 412 -34.29 -0.98 -15.23
N VAL A 413 -34.70 -1.38 -16.43
CA VAL A 413 -35.23 -2.71 -16.71
C VAL A 413 -34.61 -3.25 -17.99
N ARG A 414 -34.11 -4.49 -17.95
CA ARG A 414 -33.59 -5.23 -19.11
C ARG A 414 -34.30 -6.58 -19.26
N GLY A 415 -34.48 -7.02 -20.50
CA GLY A 415 -34.95 -8.38 -20.81
C GLY A 415 -36.48 -8.55 -20.84
N LEU A 416 -37.24 -7.46 -20.72
CA LEU A 416 -38.71 -7.47 -20.87
C LEU A 416 -39.14 -6.76 -22.15
N ASP A 417 -40.34 -7.10 -22.64
CA ASP A 417 -41.00 -6.31 -23.69
C ASP A 417 -41.27 -4.88 -23.23
N GLU A 418 -41.38 -3.96 -24.19
CA GLU A 418 -41.50 -2.52 -23.93
C GLU A 418 -42.69 -2.17 -23.01
N THR A 419 -43.81 -2.88 -23.12
CA THR A 419 -45.01 -2.59 -22.32
C THR A 419 -44.79 -2.96 -20.87
N ARG A 420 -44.30 -4.17 -20.60
CA ARG A 420 -43.98 -4.62 -19.24
C ARG A 420 -42.83 -3.80 -18.63
N ALA A 421 -41.81 -3.48 -19.43
CA ALA A 421 -40.68 -2.67 -18.97
C ALA A 421 -41.11 -1.27 -18.52
N LYS A 422 -41.95 -0.57 -19.30
CA LYS A 422 -42.48 0.77 -18.95
C LYS A 422 -43.31 0.77 -17.66
N GLN A 423 -44.09 -0.29 -17.43
CA GLN A 423 -44.84 -0.46 -16.19
C GLN A 423 -43.90 -0.68 -15.00
N LEU A 424 -42.90 -1.54 -15.16
CA LEU A 424 -41.97 -1.89 -14.09
C LEU A 424 -41.06 -0.72 -13.70
N VAL A 425 -40.48 0.02 -14.65
CA VAL A 425 -39.67 1.21 -14.31
C VAL A 425 -40.46 2.25 -13.52
N SER A 426 -41.77 2.39 -13.78
CA SER A 426 -42.61 3.33 -13.03
C SER A 426 -42.83 2.87 -11.58
N LYS A 427 -42.97 1.56 -11.33
CA LYS A 427 -43.05 0.99 -9.98
C LYS A 427 -41.72 1.09 -9.23
N LEU A 428 -40.61 0.81 -9.91
CA LEU A 428 -39.26 0.86 -9.32
C LEU A 428 -38.94 2.25 -8.75
N LEU A 429 -39.33 3.32 -9.45
CA LEU A 429 -39.11 4.69 -8.98
C LEU A 429 -39.75 5.01 -7.63
N GLU A 430 -40.75 4.23 -7.19
CA GLU A 430 -41.45 4.42 -5.92
C GLU A 430 -40.82 3.63 -4.76
N LEU A 431 -39.90 2.69 -5.03
CA LEU A 431 -39.28 1.83 -4.03
C LEU A 431 -38.31 2.53 -3.08
N PRO A 432 -37.53 3.54 -3.49
CA PRO A 432 -36.62 4.22 -2.59
C PRO A 432 -37.32 4.91 -1.42
N GLY A 433 -36.81 4.67 -0.22
CA GLY A 433 -37.19 5.40 0.99
C GLY A 433 -36.52 6.79 1.07
N PRO A 434 -36.81 7.53 2.15
CA PRO A 434 -36.12 8.79 2.44
C PRO A 434 -34.64 8.56 2.71
N ALA A 435 -33.82 9.59 2.49
CA ALA A 435 -32.41 9.57 2.85
C ALA A 435 -32.23 9.34 4.36
N PRO A 436 -31.33 8.43 4.78
CA PRO A 436 -31.04 8.23 6.18
C PRO A 436 -30.43 9.50 6.77
N LYS A 437 -30.77 9.80 8.02
CA LYS A 437 -30.16 10.92 8.73
C LYS A 437 -28.72 10.55 9.12
N ALA A 438 -27.75 11.24 8.53
CA ALA A 438 -26.34 11.02 8.83
C ALA A 438 -26.07 11.20 10.33
N THR A 439 -25.36 10.23 10.91
CA THR A 439 -24.89 10.27 12.30
C THR A 439 -23.38 10.08 12.29
N PRO A 440 -22.60 11.17 12.45
CA PRO A 440 -21.16 11.14 12.33
C PRO A 440 -20.54 10.03 13.15
N VAL A 441 -19.64 9.28 12.53
CA VAL A 441 -18.85 8.24 13.21
C VAL A 441 -17.78 8.89 14.06
N SER A 442 -17.18 9.97 13.55
CA SER A 442 -16.12 10.72 14.23
C SER A 442 -16.12 12.18 13.78
N THR A 443 -15.50 13.05 14.59
CA THR A 443 -15.26 14.46 14.25
C THR A 443 -13.88 14.69 13.64
N ALA A 444 -13.10 13.63 13.46
CA ALA A 444 -11.80 13.69 12.82
C ALA A 444 -11.92 14.18 11.37
N THR A 445 -10.94 14.97 10.92
CA THR A 445 -10.87 15.49 9.55
C THR A 445 -9.69 14.85 8.85
N ILE A 446 -9.91 14.32 7.65
CA ILE A 446 -8.84 13.75 6.83
C ILE A 446 -7.99 14.91 6.31
N PRO A 447 -6.68 14.96 6.64
CA PRO A 447 -5.82 16.04 6.15
C PRO A 447 -5.72 16.01 4.62
N PRO A 448 -5.78 17.17 3.94
CA PRO A 448 -5.62 17.24 2.50
C PRO A 448 -4.25 16.71 2.09
N ARG A 449 -4.17 16.08 0.93
CA ARG A 449 -2.91 15.59 0.40
C ARG A 449 -2.19 16.69 -0.35
N VAL A 450 -0.95 16.93 0.04
CA VAL A 450 -0.03 17.84 -0.64
C VAL A 450 1.10 17.03 -1.28
N ALA A 451 1.60 17.50 -2.42
CA ALA A 451 2.78 16.89 -3.04
C ALA A 451 3.98 17.05 -2.11
N LEU A 452 4.69 15.95 -1.85
CA LEU A 452 5.87 15.98 -0.99
C LEU A 452 7.05 16.64 -1.72
N PRO A 453 7.86 17.47 -1.03
CA PRO A 453 9.06 18.01 -1.62
C PRO A 453 10.11 16.91 -1.80
N GLU A 454 10.39 16.54 -3.05
CA GLU A 454 11.41 15.54 -3.36
C GLU A 454 12.82 15.99 -2.94
N PRO A 455 13.71 15.07 -2.52
CA PRO A 455 15.05 15.37 -2.07
C PRO A 455 15.85 16.10 -3.15
N LYS A 456 16.53 17.17 -2.75
CA LYS A 456 17.42 17.92 -3.63
C LYS A 456 18.81 17.99 -3.02
N HIS A 457 19.81 17.69 -3.83
CA HIS A 457 21.21 17.90 -3.45
C HIS A 457 21.49 19.38 -3.23
N GLY A 458 22.47 19.67 -2.39
CA GLY A 458 22.98 21.01 -2.22
C GLY A 458 23.68 21.56 -3.45
N THR A 459 24.02 22.85 -3.37
CA THR A 459 24.72 23.61 -4.40
C THR A 459 25.96 24.26 -3.81
N LEU A 460 26.99 24.46 -4.64
CA LEU A 460 28.22 25.16 -4.27
C LEU A 460 28.33 26.48 -5.05
N LYS A 461 28.62 27.57 -4.33
CA LYS A 461 28.96 28.88 -4.91
C LYS A 461 30.20 29.43 -4.21
N GLY A 462 31.36 29.31 -4.87
CA GLY A 462 32.65 29.57 -4.22
C GLY A 462 32.90 28.55 -3.11
N ASP A 463 33.22 29.02 -1.91
CA ASP A 463 33.37 28.18 -0.71
C ASP A 463 32.04 27.91 0.01
N VAL A 464 30.93 28.51 -0.42
CA VAL A 464 29.64 28.38 0.28
C VAL A 464 28.85 27.19 -0.28
N TYR A 465 28.54 26.23 0.58
CA TYR A 465 27.59 25.15 0.33
C TYR A 465 26.21 25.53 0.85
N ARG A 466 25.17 25.23 0.09
CA ARG A 466 23.77 25.51 0.44
C ARG A 466 22.86 24.38 -0.01
N ASN A 467 22.09 23.82 0.91
CA ASN A 467 21.00 22.89 0.60
C ASN A 467 19.68 23.50 1.08
N GLU A 468 18.82 23.88 0.13
CA GLU A 468 17.52 24.47 0.43
C GLU A 468 16.49 23.44 0.93
N TRP A 469 16.61 22.17 0.54
CA TRP A 469 15.72 21.10 0.99
C TRP A 469 15.96 20.74 2.47
N LEU A 470 17.22 20.64 2.88
CA LEU A 470 17.63 20.53 4.30
C LEU A 470 17.60 21.87 5.04
N GLY A 471 17.49 22.99 4.32
CA GLY A 471 17.56 24.33 4.89
C GLY A 471 18.89 24.64 5.58
N ILE A 472 20.01 24.07 5.13
CA ILE A 472 21.34 24.29 5.73
C ILE A 472 22.30 25.04 4.80
N VAL A 473 23.22 25.78 5.41
CA VAL A 473 24.36 26.43 4.74
C VAL A 473 25.64 26.12 5.51
N GLY A 474 26.74 25.88 4.79
CA GLY A 474 28.07 25.63 5.36
C GLY A 474 29.17 26.19 4.48
N ARG A 475 30.43 26.09 4.91
CA ARG A 475 31.60 26.54 4.13
C ARG A 475 32.60 25.43 3.92
N VAL A 476 33.09 25.28 2.70
CA VAL A 476 34.22 24.40 2.35
C VAL A 476 35.50 25.05 2.87
N PRO A 477 36.33 24.34 3.67
CA PRO A 477 37.58 24.89 4.16
C PRO A 477 38.55 25.23 3.02
N GLU A 478 39.41 26.23 3.26
CA GLU A 478 40.40 26.66 2.28
C GLU A 478 41.35 25.49 1.89
N GLY A 479 41.61 25.37 0.58
CA GLY A 479 42.47 24.32 0.03
C GLY A 479 41.87 22.91 0.09
N MET A 480 40.57 22.77 0.32
CA MET A 480 39.83 21.52 0.13
C MET A 480 39.12 21.55 -1.23
N ARG A 481 39.02 20.39 -1.87
CA ARG A 481 38.09 20.19 -2.98
C ARG A 481 36.71 19.90 -2.41
N ALA A 482 35.66 20.22 -3.17
CA ALA A 482 34.29 19.92 -2.81
C ALA A 482 33.48 19.41 -4.01
N ARG A 483 32.61 18.44 -3.77
CA ARG A 483 31.68 17.86 -4.74
C ARG A 483 30.29 17.77 -4.12
N VAL A 484 29.26 18.09 -4.90
CA VAL A 484 27.84 17.97 -4.52
C VAL A 484 27.13 17.07 -5.53
N GLY A 485 26.16 16.29 -5.06
CA GLY A 485 25.30 15.48 -5.93
C GLY A 485 26.00 14.33 -6.67
N ASP A 486 27.10 13.82 -6.12
CA ASP A 486 27.74 12.59 -6.57
C ASP A 486 27.17 11.43 -5.74
N ASP A 487 26.51 10.47 -6.39
CA ASP A 487 25.83 9.33 -5.77
C ASP A 487 24.83 9.75 -4.65
N ASP A 488 24.90 9.08 -3.51
CA ASP A 488 24.04 9.26 -2.34
C ASP A 488 24.56 10.31 -1.34
N LEU A 489 25.64 11.02 -1.67
CA LEU A 489 26.21 12.08 -0.84
C LEU A 489 25.59 13.43 -1.19
N ASP A 490 25.37 14.26 -0.17
CA ASP A 490 24.94 15.63 -0.40
C ASP A 490 26.14 16.56 -0.64
N LEU A 491 27.20 16.39 0.17
CA LEU A 491 28.46 17.11 0.06
C LEU A 491 29.62 16.17 0.41
N LEU A 492 30.66 16.17 -0.42
CA LEU A 492 31.94 15.52 -0.15
C LEU A 492 33.05 16.55 -0.26
N ILE A 493 33.90 16.66 0.76
CA ILE A 493 35.11 17.48 0.77
C ILE A 493 36.34 16.61 0.99
N ASP A 494 37.43 16.91 0.30
CA ASP A 494 38.67 16.17 0.46
C ASP A 494 39.92 16.97 0.05
N ARG A 495 41.09 16.48 0.47
CA ARG A 495 42.38 16.93 -0.10
C ARG A 495 43.17 15.69 -0.56
N PRO A 496 43.47 15.55 -1.87
CA PRO A 496 44.03 14.30 -2.39
C PRO A 496 45.43 13.93 -1.87
N ASP A 497 46.21 14.91 -1.41
CA ASP A 497 47.58 14.71 -0.91
C ASP A 497 47.67 14.48 0.61
N THR A 498 46.55 14.47 1.33
CA THR A 498 46.54 14.33 2.79
C THR A 498 45.32 13.51 3.22
N LEU A 499 45.46 12.73 4.29
CA LEU A 499 44.33 12.02 4.85
C LEU A 499 43.41 12.99 5.59
N ILE A 500 42.55 13.67 4.83
CA ILE A 500 41.51 14.57 5.29
C ILE A 500 40.34 14.51 4.30
N ALA A 501 39.21 14.01 4.77
CA ALA A 501 37.98 13.98 4.00
C ALA A 501 36.77 14.07 4.93
N GLY A 502 35.73 14.72 4.45
CA GLY A 502 34.45 14.87 5.14
C GLY A 502 33.30 14.66 4.17
N ALA A 503 32.27 13.94 4.58
CA ALA A 503 31.05 13.77 3.81
C ALA A 503 29.83 14.10 4.66
N LEU A 504 28.85 14.74 4.03
CA LEU A 504 27.53 15.00 4.57
C LEU A 504 26.51 14.21 3.76
N SER A 505 25.70 13.43 4.47
CA SER A 505 24.56 12.72 3.92
C SER A 505 23.36 12.83 4.87
N ILE A 506 22.26 12.25 4.44
CA ILE A 506 20.97 12.23 5.14
C ILE A 506 20.60 10.77 5.36
N SER A 507 20.31 10.42 6.60
CA SER A 507 19.63 9.17 6.94
C SER A 507 18.13 9.44 6.96
N THR A 508 17.37 8.61 6.24
CA THR A 508 15.91 8.59 6.31
C THR A 508 15.40 7.74 7.48
N ARG A 509 16.28 7.09 8.26
CA ARG A 509 15.84 6.29 9.40
C ARG A 509 15.40 7.16 10.57
N ILE A 510 14.43 6.66 11.32
CA ILE A 510 14.08 7.15 12.63
C ILE A 510 15.32 7.05 13.52
N THR A 511 15.51 8.06 14.36
CA THR A 511 16.57 8.09 15.34
C THR A 511 16.09 7.44 16.63
N SER A 512 16.52 6.20 16.85
CA SER A 512 16.37 5.42 18.08
C SER A 512 17.72 4.78 18.42
N ASP A 513 17.92 4.29 19.63
CA ASP A 513 19.20 3.65 19.99
C ASP A 513 19.55 2.49 19.02
N GLU A 514 18.55 1.66 18.69
CA GLU A 514 18.69 0.55 17.77
C GLU A 514 19.02 0.98 16.34
N GLU A 515 18.27 1.94 15.77
CA GLU A 515 18.47 2.40 14.39
C GLU A 515 19.72 3.27 14.24
N ASN A 516 20.10 4.01 15.29
CA ASN A 516 21.36 4.75 15.33
C ASN A 516 22.53 3.76 15.29
N ASP A 517 22.50 2.71 16.13
CA ASP A 517 23.55 1.71 16.12
C ASP A 517 23.58 0.92 14.81
N ARG A 518 22.42 0.62 14.19
CA ARG A 518 22.36 0.06 12.83
C ARG A 518 23.03 0.96 11.81
N THR A 519 22.72 2.25 11.83
CA THR A 519 23.33 3.24 10.95
C THR A 519 24.85 3.30 11.16
N PHE A 520 25.34 3.33 12.40
CA PHE A 520 26.78 3.32 12.68
C PHE A 520 27.47 2.01 12.28
N ARG A 521 26.80 0.85 12.39
CA ARG A 521 27.32 -0.43 11.89
C ARG A 521 27.49 -0.42 10.38
N GLU A 522 26.49 0.04 9.64
CA GLU A 522 26.57 0.14 8.18
C GLU A 522 27.68 1.09 7.74
N VAL A 523 27.81 2.24 8.43
CA VAL A 523 28.92 3.18 8.20
C VAL A 523 30.25 2.45 8.40
N ARG A 524 30.44 1.82 9.57
CA ARG A 524 31.66 1.07 9.90
C ARG A 524 31.96 -0.02 8.88
N ASP A 525 30.97 -0.79 8.47
CA ASP A 525 31.14 -1.95 7.59
C ASP A 525 31.50 -1.52 6.17
N ALA A 526 30.92 -0.43 5.67
CA ALA A 526 31.33 0.18 4.41
C ALA A 526 32.80 0.65 4.44
N PHE A 527 33.26 1.27 5.55
CA PHE A 527 34.68 1.58 5.73
C PHE A 527 35.55 0.32 5.84
N GLY A 528 35.10 -0.67 6.61
CA GLY A 528 35.81 -1.93 6.86
C GLY A 528 36.04 -2.72 5.58
N ALA A 529 35.03 -2.83 4.72
CA ALA A 529 35.14 -3.54 3.44
C ALA A 529 36.21 -2.95 2.52
N ALA A 530 36.37 -1.62 2.51
CA ALA A 530 37.41 -0.96 1.71
C ALA A 530 38.81 -1.16 2.29
N LEU A 531 38.96 -1.18 3.61
CA LEU A 531 40.23 -1.41 4.31
C LEU A 531 40.66 -2.88 4.30
N PHE A 532 39.71 -3.80 4.39
CA PHE A 532 39.95 -5.25 4.41
C PHE A 532 40.61 -5.75 3.12
N LYS A 533 40.26 -5.17 1.97
CA LYS A 533 40.92 -5.42 0.67
C LYS A 533 42.44 -5.18 0.69
N HIS A 534 42.91 -4.56 1.76
CA HIS A 534 44.27 -4.12 1.95
C HIS A 534 44.89 -4.60 3.27
N GLY A 535 44.26 -5.56 3.96
CA GLY A 535 44.77 -6.16 5.19
C GLY A 535 44.77 -5.22 6.40
N LEU A 536 43.95 -4.16 6.36
CA LEU A 536 43.80 -3.20 7.45
C LEU A 536 42.48 -3.44 8.18
N GLU A 537 42.50 -3.25 9.50
CA GLU A 537 41.34 -3.47 10.37
C GLU A 537 40.90 -2.19 11.09
N LEU A 538 39.60 -2.08 11.34
CA LEU A 538 39.00 -1.00 12.13
C LEU A 538 38.84 -1.43 13.59
N ARG A 539 39.29 -0.58 14.52
CA ARG A 539 39.07 -0.72 15.94
C ARG A 539 38.19 0.41 16.46
N ALA A 540 37.08 0.07 17.10
CA ALA A 540 36.23 1.06 17.76
C ALA A 540 36.99 1.77 18.90
N LEU A 541 36.86 3.10 18.97
CA LEU A 541 37.40 3.91 20.06
C LEU A 541 36.33 4.36 21.05
N GLY A 542 35.05 4.13 20.72
CA GLY A 542 33.90 4.56 21.52
C GLY A 542 33.15 5.73 20.86
N GLY A 543 32.35 6.42 21.66
CA GLY A 543 31.50 7.51 21.22
C GLY A 543 30.49 7.90 22.29
N GLY A 544 29.61 8.85 21.97
CA GLY A 544 28.64 9.37 22.93
C GLY A 544 27.87 10.57 22.40
N PRO A 545 27.21 11.35 23.26
CA PRO A 545 26.53 12.57 22.87
C PRO A 545 27.50 13.57 22.25
N ALA A 546 27.12 14.15 21.11
CA ALA A 546 27.83 15.20 20.40
C ALA A 546 26.99 16.47 20.32
N LYS A 547 27.65 17.63 20.27
CA LYS A 547 27.00 18.92 20.00
C LYS A 547 27.53 19.47 18.69
N THR A 548 26.61 19.79 17.78
CA THR A 548 26.91 20.45 16.51
C THR A 548 26.11 21.74 16.40
N PRO A 549 26.49 22.67 15.50
CA PRO A 549 25.65 23.82 15.18
C PRO A 549 24.25 23.45 14.65
N LEU A 550 24.10 22.24 14.10
CA LEU A 550 22.83 21.72 13.58
C LEU A 550 21.97 21.06 14.68
N GLY A 551 22.52 20.84 15.88
CA GLY A 551 21.80 20.26 17.00
C GLY A 551 22.64 19.26 17.81
N SER A 552 22.03 18.70 18.85
CA SER A 552 22.57 17.55 19.55
C SER A 552 22.56 16.34 18.63
N GLY A 553 23.60 15.51 18.71
CA GLY A 553 23.72 14.27 17.96
C GLY A 553 24.41 13.20 18.77
N ILE A 554 24.74 12.10 18.11
CA ILE A 554 25.51 10.99 18.67
C ILE A 554 26.73 10.80 17.78
N GLU A 555 27.90 10.62 18.39
CA GLU A 555 29.12 10.29 17.68
C GLU A 555 29.60 8.86 17.93
N ARG A 556 30.31 8.33 16.94
CA ARG A 556 31.13 7.12 17.03
C ARG A 556 32.47 7.37 16.34
N THR A 557 33.54 6.85 16.93
CA THR A 557 34.90 7.01 16.42
C THR A 557 35.59 5.65 16.30
N TRP A 558 36.36 5.50 15.22
CA TRP A 558 37.17 4.32 14.95
C TRP A 558 38.61 4.71 14.59
N ALA A 559 39.55 3.80 14.83
CA ALA A 559 40.94 3.90 14.38
C ALA A 559 41.25 2.75 13.40
N VAL A 560 42.13 3.01 12.44
CA VAL A 560 42.69 1.94 11.60
C VAL A 560 43.94 1.39 12.27
N SER A 561 43.92 0.11 12.59
CA SER A 561 45.02 -0.58 13.26
C SER A 561 46.34 -0.43 12.49
N GLY A 562 47.42 -0.10 13.20
CA GLY A 562 48.75 0.07 12.61
C GLY A 562 48.97 1.38 11.83
N THR A 563 48.03 2.33 11.86
CA THR A 563 48.14 3.61 11.15
C THR A 563 47.67 4.78 12.03
N PRO A 564 48.01 6.04 11.69
CA PRO A 564 47.47 7.20 12.41
C PRO A 564 46.04 7.57 11.97
N ALA A 565 45.47 6.86 10.99
CA ALA A 565 44.14 7.15 10.44
C ALA A 565 43.01 6.90 11.46
N ARG A 566 42.06 7.83 11.51
CA ARG A 566 40.85 7.74 12.30
C ARG A 566 39.63 8.15 11.51
N PHE A 567 38.48 7.62 11.92
CA PHE A 567 37.17 7.95 11.38
C PHE A 567 36.24 8.40 12.49
N ARG A 568 35.46 9.44 12.21
CA ARG A 568 34.38 9.94 13.08
C ARG A 568 33.08 9.97 12.27
N ALA A 569 32.00 9.48 12.85
CA ALA A 569 30.65 9.67 12.33
C ALA A 569 29.81 10.37 13.39
N VAL A 570 29.08 11.41 13.00
CA VAL A 570 28.15 12.15 13.85
C VAL A 570 26.77 12.12 13.20
N LEU A 571 25.79 11.60 13.93
CA LEU A 571 24.40 11.52 13.51
C LEU A 571 23.59 12.57 14.27
N VAL A 572 23.01 13.53 13.55
CA VAL A 572 22.25 14.65 14.11
C VAL A 572 20.77 14.50 13.73
N PRO A 573 19.88 14.12 14.67
CA PRO A 573 18.46 14.00 14.42
C PRO A 573 17.82 15.30 13.88
N ILE A 574 16.93 15.14 12.91
CA ILE A 574 16.11 16.21 12.33
C ILE A 574 14.63 15.77 12.30
N CYS A 575 13.71 16.72 12.12
CA CYS A 575 12.28 16.44 11.92
C CYS A 575 11.68 15.53 13.02
N ALA A 576 11.90 15.92 14.28
CA ALA A 576 11.49 15.15 15.46
C ALA A 576 12.05 13.71 15.51
N GLY A 577 13.20 13.48 14.88
CA GLY A 577 13.86 12.18 14.86
C GLY A 577 13.35 11.24 13.79
N THR A 578 12.56 11.70 12.82
CA THR A 578 12.18 10.88 11.66
C THR A 578 13.28 10.81 10.59
N GLY A 579 14.34 11.61 10.73
CA GLY A 579 15.56 11.46 9.94
C GLY A 579 16.76 12.02 10.67
N ALA A 580 17.92 11.95 10.04
CA ALA A 580 19.14 12.55 10.59
C ALA A 580 20.06 13.08 9.49
N ILE A 581 20.84 14.10 9.83
CA ILE A 581 22.02 14.49 9.06
C ILE A 581 23.19 13.65 9.57
N LEU A 582 23.85 12.93 8.67
CA LEU A 582 25.01 12.11 8.97
C LEU A 582 26.26 12.83 8.44
N ILE A 583 27.18 13.16 9.34
CA ILE A 583 28.47 13.75 9.02
C ILE A 583 29.53 12.69 9.27
N VAL A 584 30.29 12.34 8.25
CA VAL A 584 31.33 11.33 8.33
C VAL A 584 32.66 11.95 7.96
N GLU A 585 33.69 11.65 8.72
CA GLU A 585 34.99 12.31 8.63
C GLU A 585 36.12 11.29 8.75
N GLY A 586 37.13 11.42 7.90
CA GLY A 586 38.37 10.66 7.97
C GLY A 586 39.56 11.58 8.06
N TYR A 587 40.46 11.35 9.02
CA TYR A 587 41.63 12.20 9.25
C TYR A 587 42.85 11.42 9.73
N GLY A 588 44.04 11.87 9.34
CA GLY A 588 45.32 11.22 9.67
C GLY A 588 46.09 11.84 10.82
N ASP A 589 45.75 13.07 11.23
CA ASP A 589 46.49 13.79 12.26
C ASP A 589 45.61 14.85 12.96
N PRO A 590 46.06 15.46 14.08
CA PRO A 590 45.28 16.47 14.80
C PRO A 590 44.99 17.75 14.01
N PHE A 591 45.82 18.13 13.06
CA PHE A 591 45.58 19.31 12.21
C PHE A 591 44.45 19.03 11.23
N ALA A 592 44.47 17.87 10.57
CA ALA A 592 43.39 17.41 9.70
C ALA A 592 42.05 17.33 10.47
N LYS A 593 42.08 16.84 11.71
CA LYS A 593 40.90 16.85 12.59
C LYS A 593 40.39 18.28 12.84
N SER A 594 41.28 19.22 13.18
CA SER A 594 40.90 20.61 13.44
C SER A 594 40.24 21.28 12.23
N VAL A 595 40.72 21.00 11.01
CA VAL A 595 40.10 21.48 9.77
C VAL A 595 38.68 20.93 9.61
N LEU A 596 38.45 19.64 9.88
CA LEU A 596 37.12 19.02 9.81
C LEU A 596 36.19 19.49 10.95
N ASP A 597 36.72 19.71 12.16
CA ASP A 597 35.97 20.35 13.25
C ASP A 597 35.49 21.75 12.84
N GLY A 598 36.37 22.55 12.19
CA GLY A 598 36.02 23.86 11.64
C GLY A 598 34.98 23.79 10.51
N TRP A 599 35.09 22.79 9.64
CA TRP A 599 34.09 22.52 8.60
C TRP A 599 32.72 22.22 9.22
N THR A 600 32.65 21.27 10.15
CA THR A 600 31.42 20.89 10.85
C THR A 600 30.85 22.08 11.66
N ALA A 601 31.71 22.91 12.25
CA ALA A 601 31.30 24.13 12.95
C ALA A 601 30.76 25.24 12.02
N SER A 602 31.02 25.16 10.71
CA SER A 602 30.56 26.17 9.75
C SER A 602 29.08 26.04 9.36
N PHE A 603 28.47 24.88 9.59
CA PHE A 603 27.08 24.63 9.23
C PHE A 603 26.11 25.41 10.10
N ARG A 604 24.97 25.80 9.53
CA ARG A 604 23.84 26.40 10.25
C ARG A 604 22.55 26.27 9.43
N PHE A 605 21.40 26.35 10.10
CA PHE A 605 20.12 26.48 9.41
C PHE A 605 19.95 27.88 8.78
N ALA A 606 19.50 27.92 7.53
CA ALA A 606 19.33 29.15 6.76
C ALA A 606 18.04 29.91 7.07
N LYS A 607 16.95 29.21 7.43
CA LYS A 607 15.60 29.79 7.68
C LYS A 607 14.90 29.16 8.90
N GLY A 608 15.62 28.92 9.98
CA GLY A 608 15.08 28.19 11.15
C GLY A 608 14.95 26.68 10.89
N ARG A 609 14.26 25.95 11.78
CA ARG A 609 14.18 24.47 11.76
C ARG A 609 13.01 23.89 10.95
N ASN A 610 12.16 24.74 10.38
CA ASN A 610 11.05 24.27 9.54
C ASN A 610 11.57 24.12 8.10
N VAL A 611 12.01 22.90 7.77
CA VAL A 611 12.74 22.61 6.54
C VAL A 611 11.88 21.74 5.61
N PRO A 612 11.91 21.95 4.28
CA PRO A 612 11.16 21.13 3.33
C PRO A 612 11.38 19.62 3.52
N ALA A 613 12.59 19.22 3.94
CA ALA A 613 12.89 17.83 4.25
C ALA A 613 11.95 17.20 5.30
N CYS A 614 11.38 17.98 6.22
CA CYS A 614 10.48 17.43 7.24
C CYS A 614 9.13 17.00 6.66
N ASP A 615 8.61 17.67 5.63
CA ASP A 615 7.39 17.21 4.98
C ASP A 615 7.63 15.87 4.25
N TYR A 616 8.85 15.62 3.77
CA TYR A 616 9.25 14.34 3.18
C TYR A 616 9.49 13.24 4.24
N LEU A 617 10.16 13.58 5.35
CA LEU A 617 10.56 12.62 6.39
C LEU A 617 9.44 12.30 7.37
N ASP A 618 8.48 13.19 7.55
CA ASP A 618 7.33 13.02 8.45
C ASP A 618 6.07 13.62 7.80
N PRO A 619 5.56 13.02 6.71
CA PRO A 619 4.40 13.54 6.02
C PRO A 619 3.16 13.41 6.92
N LYS A 620 2.37 14.49 6.98
CA LYS A 620 1.14 14.58 7.78
C LYS A 620 -0.09 13.95 7.12
#